data_AF-A0A6G3MH68-F1
#
_entry.id   AF-A0A6G3MH68-F1
#
_cell.length_a   1.000
_cell.length_b   1.000
_cell.length_c   1.000
_cell.angle_alpha   90.00
_cell.angle_beta   90.00
_cell.angle_gamma   90.00
#
_symmetry.space_group_name_H-M   'P 1'
#
loop_
_entity.id
_entity.type
_entity.pdbx_description
1 polymer ?
#
loop_
_entity_poly.entity_id
_entity_poly.type
_entity_poly.pdbx_seq_one_letter_code
_entity_poly.pdbx_strand_id
1 'polypeptide(L)'
;MALVVTGQDLNFAVDPTCRELFLDIAIFCESIICCRFSPIQKKMALMLIKESVEDTTTLAIGDGANDCPMIKAADVGVGIIGKEGMQAANNADFTIGEFSHLTRLLFVHGAESHRRTCNTIHFCYYKNMVFNTISFYYNYMNLFTSTVLFSKFHMALFNTFYSSLPPFCFGIFDQSCSLEAQCNVPYLYESTRKSSLFSFRRFFIWFLNGILHSCILFFSCYALCSKGVISLDGTPISTALFGNILFLHVLIVITAKACLGMRYWCWLSYIGISVGPITFLFLLTIASRRLPTKIWYEP
;
A
#
# COMPACT_ATOMS: atom_id res chain seq x y z
N MET A 1 18.21 14.42 -28.43
CA MET A 1 19.45 13.79 -28.96
C MET A 1 19.25 12.27 -28.98
N ALA A 2 19.72 11.57 -30.02
CA ALA A 2 19.55 10.13 -30.17
C ALA A 2 20.89 9.40 -30.28
N LEU A 3 21.08 8.30 -29.55
CA LEU A 3 22.28 7.46 -29.58
C LEU A 3 21.98 6.14 -30.33
N VAL A 4 22.86 5.73 -31.24
CA VAL A 4 22.75 4.44 -31.94
C VAL A 4 23.93 3.57 -31.54
N VAL A 5 23.64 2.35 -31.07
CA VAL A 5 24.66 1.41 -30.57
C VAL A 5 24.50 0.09 -31.31
N THR A 6 25.60 -0.44 -31.87
CA THR A 6 25.59 -1.78 -32.46
C THR A 6 26.01 -2.83 -31.46
N GLY A 7 25.67 -4.10 -31.73
CA GLY A 7 26.06 -5.21 -30.84
C GLY A 7 27.58 -5.36 -30.66
N GLN A 8 28.40 -4.89 -31.60
CA GLN A 8 29.86 -4.88 -31.43
C GLN A 8 30.29 -3.77 -30.47
N ASP A 9 29.70 -2.58 -30.60
CA ASP A 9 29.99 -1.43 -29.73
C ASP A 9 29.59 -1.70 -28.28
N LEU A 10 28.49 -2.43 -28.05
CA LEU A 10 28.04 -2.77 -26.69
C LEU A 10 29.11 -3.55 -25.90
N ASN A 11 29.85 -4.43 -26.56
CA ASN A 11 30.89 -5.22 -25.88
C ASN A 11 32.00 -4.32 -25.32
N PHE A 12 32.32 -3.22 -26.01
CA PHE A 12 33.26 -2.20 -25.52
C PHE A 12 32.60 -1.27 -24.50
N ALA A 13 31.33 -0.94 -24.69
CA ALA A 13 30.59 -0.05 -23.79
C ALA A 13 30.39 -0.64 -22.38
N VAL A 14 30.37 -1.96 -22.24
CA VAL A 14 30.24 -2.64 -20.95
C VAL A 14 31.59 -2.86 -20.25
N ASP A 15 32.71 -2.65 -20.96
CA ASP A 15 34.03 -2.68 -20.34
C ASP A 15 34.11 -1.67 -19.18
N PRO A 16 34.60 -2.06 -17.99
CA PRO A 16 34.72 -1.16 -16.83
C PRO A 16 35.37 0.19 -17.14
N THR A 17 36.29 0.25 -18.12
CA THR A 17 36.98 1.48 -18.52
C THR A 17 36.08 2.48 -19.24
N CYS A 18 35.10 2.01 -20.00
CA CYS A 18 34.20 2.84 -20.82
C CYS A 18 32.78 2.93 -20.25
N ARG A 19 32.44 2.06 -19.29
CA ARG A 19 31.10 1.88 -18.73
C ARG A 19 30.48 3.17 -18.22
N GLU A 20 31.19 3.91 -17.37
CA GLU A 20 30.67 5.15 -16.78
C GLU A 20 30.42 6.22 -17.85
N LEU A 21 31.38 6.44 -18.75
CA LEU A 21 31.23 7.41 -19.85
C LEU A 21 30.05 7.07 -20.76
N PHE A 22 29.88 5.78 -21.09
CA PHE A 22 28.75 5.33 -21.88
C PHE A 22 27.41 5.59 -21.17
N LEU A 23 27.34 5.31 -19.87
CA LEU A 23 26.14 5.54 -19.06
C LEU A 23 25.78 7.03 -18.98
N ASP A 24 26.77 7.90 -18.77
CA ASP A 24 26.54 9.36 -18.73
C ASP A 24 25.94 9.87 -20.04
N ILE A 25 26.48 9.41 -21.18
CA ILE A 25 25.94 9.76 -22.50
C ILE A 25 24.55 9.16 -22.69
N ALA A 26 24.35 7.90 -22.31
CA ALA A 26 23.08 7.20 -22.45
C ALA A 26 21.95 7.88 -21.65
N ILE A 27 22.22 8.29 -20.40
CA ILE A 27 21.24 8.95 -19.51
C ILE A 27 20.88 10.35 -20.06
N PHE A 28 21.81 11.03 -20.71
CA PHE A 28 21.58 12.35 -21.31
C PHE A 28 20.78 12.28 -22.63
N CYS A 29 20.74 11.11 -23.29
CA CYS A 29 20.01 10.94 -24.54
C CYS A 29 18.51 10.78 -24.33
N GLU A 30 17.71 11.38 -25.21
CA GLU A 30 16.25 11.22 -25.18
C GLU A 30 15.81 9.87 -25.76
N SER A 31 16.62 9.29 -26.65
CA SER A 31 16.38 7.97 -27.23
C SER A 31 17.68 7.24 -27.52
N ILE A 32 17.65 5.91 -27.35
CA ILE A 32 18.75 5.01 -27.64
C ILE A 32 18.23 3.89 -28.54
N ILE A 33 18.89 3.66 -29.66
CA ILE A 33 18.54 2.61 -30.63
C ILE A 33 19.65 1.56 -30.64
N CYS A 34 19.31 0.36 -30.20
CA CYS A 34 20.21 -0.79 -30.16
C CYS A 34 20.01 -1.66 -31.40
N CYS A 35 21.02 -1.74 -32.25
CA CYS A 35 20.94 -2.43 -33.54
C CYS A 35 21.74 -3.75 -33.52
N ARG A 36 21.16 -4.81 -34.11
CA ARG A 36 21.79 -6.14 -34.26
C ARG A 36 22.23 -6.79 -32.95
N PHE A 37 21.48 -6.61 -31.88
CA PHE A 37 21.78 -7.24 -30.60
C PHE A 37 21.37 -8.71 -30.62
N SER A 38 22.25 -9.58 -30.12
CA SER A 38 21.89 -10.96 -29.78
C SER A 38 20.96 -10.99 -28.55
N PRO A 39 20.23 -12.10 -28.29
CA PRO A 39 19.37 -12.23 -27.11
C PRO A 39 20.08 -11.94 -25.78
N ILE A 40 21.35 -12.36 -25.65
CA ILE A 40 22.18 -12.10 -24.48
C ILE A 40 22.55 -10.62 -24.38
N GLN A 41 22.86 -9.96 -25.49
CA GLN A 41 23.20 -8.54 -25.50
C GLN A 41 22.01 -7.64 -25.13
N LYS A 42 20.79 -8.00 -25.53
CA LYS A 42 19.57 -7.31 -25.08
C LYS A 42 19.43 -7.33 -23.55
N LYS A 43 19.62 -8.52 -22.95
CA LYS A 43 19.65 -8.66 -21.49
C LYS A 43 20.78 -7.86 -20.86
N MET A 44 21.99 -7.92 -21.43
CA MET A 44 23.18 -7.24 -20.92
C MET A 44 23.00 -5.72 -20.86
N ALA A 45 22.43 -5.12 -21.92
CA ALA A 45 22.14 -3.68 -21.93
C ALA A 45 21.09 -3.28 -20.88
N LEU A 46 20.06 -4.10 -20.67
CA LEU A 46 19.08 -3.86 -19.61
C LEU A 46 19.72 -3.93 -18.22
N MET A 47 20.51 -4.98 -17.96
CA MET A 47 21.20 -5.17 -16.68
C MET A 47 22.19 -4.03 -16.40
N LEU A 48 22.89 -3.55 -17.43
CA LEU A 48 23.79 -2.42 -17.32
C LEU A 48 23.08 -1.19 -16.75
N ILE A 49 21.90 -0.83 -17.27
CA ILE A 49 21.12 0.31 -16.75
C ILE A 49 20.61 0.00 -15.34
N LYS A 50 20.02 -1.18 -15.15
CA LYS A 50 19.43 -1.60 -13.87
C LYS A 50 20.42 -1.60 -12.71
N GLU A 51 21.65 -2.01 -12.94
CA GLU A 51 22.70 -2.08 -11.92
C GLU A 51 23.38 -0.74 -11.67
N SER A 52 23.37 0.17 -12.66
CA SER A 52 24.17 1.39 -12.59
C SER A 52 23.36 2.64 -12.28
N VAL A 53 22.04 2.62 -12.49
CA VAL A 53 21.15 3.75 -12.19
C VAL A 53 20.29 3.42 -10.97
N GLU A 54 20.56 4.11 -9.86
CA GLU A 54 19.78 3.97 -8.63
C GLU A 54 18.31 4.40 -8.82
N ASP A 55 17.42 3.86 -7.99
CA ASP A 55 15.98 4.17 -7.96
C ASP A 55 15.25 4.05 -9.31
N THR A 56 15.76 3.22 -10.22
CA THR A 56 15.15 2.98 -11.54
C THR A 56 14.38 1.67 -11.56
N THR A 57 13.20 1.68 -12.21
CA THR A 57 12.42 0.47 -12.50
C THR A 57 12.44 0.20 -13.99
N THR A 58 12.85 -1.01 -14.37
CA THR A 58 13.00 -1.41 -15.77
C THR A 58 11.80 -2.22 -16.25
N LEU A 59 11.33 -1.90 -17.46
CA LEU A 59 10.31 -2.69 -18.16
C LEU A 59 10.89 -3.19 -19.48
N ALA A 60 10.75 -4.48 -19.75
CA ALA A 60 11.10 -5.09 -21.02
C ALA A 60 9.86 -5.61 -21.72
N ILE A 61 9.77 -5.38 -23.03
CA ILE A 61 8.71 -5.88 -23.89
C ILE A 61 9.26 -6.63 -25.09
N GLY A 62 8.60 -7.71 -25.49
CA GLY A 62 8.97 -8.47 -26.68
C GLY A 62 7.90 -9.47 -27.10
N ASP A 63 8.01 -9.99 -28.31
CA ASP A 63 7.06 -10.92 -28.94
C ASP A 63 7.69 -12.30 -29.23
N GLY A 64 9.02 -12.36 -29.35
CA GLY A 64 9.76 -13.55 -29.75
C GLY A 64 10.58 -14.22 -28.65
N ALA A 65 11.05 -15.43 -28.96
CA ALA A 65 11.99 -16.21 -28.14
C ALA A 65 13.27 -15.44 -27.78
N ASN A 66 13.70 -14.58 -28.71
CA ASN A 66 14.91 -13.77 -28.60
C ASN A 66 14.83 -12.72 -27.48
N ASP A 67 13.62 -12.35 -27.07
CA ASP A 67 13.39 -11.34 -26.04
C ASP A 67 13.18 -11.97 -24.66
N CYS A 68 12.92 -13.28 -24.57
CA CYS A 68 12.71 -13.99 -23.30
C CYS A 68 13.83 -13.73 -22.27
N PRO A 69 15.14 -13.75 -22.61
CA PRO A 69 16.19 -13.46 -21.64
C PRO A 69 16.15 -12.02 -21.11
N MET A 70 15.75 -11.05 -21.94
CA MET A 70 15.61 -9.64 -21.56
C MET A 70 14.36 -9.44 -20.70
N ILE A 71 13.21 -10.01 -21.11
CA ILE A 71 11.93 -9.97 -20.39
C ILE A 71 12.11 -10.48 -18.95
N LYS A 72 12.78 -11.61 -18.77
CA LYS A 72 13.03 -12.20 -17.44
C LYS A 72 13.99 -11.41 -16.55
N ALA A 73 14.82 -10.54 -17.13
CA ALA A 73 15.81 -9.76 -16.39
C ALA A 73 15.27 -8.41 -15.92
N ALA A 74 14.24 -7.89 -16.60
CA ALA A 74 13.55 -6.67 -16.20
C ALA A 74 12.85 -6.79 -14.85
N ASP A 75 12.52 -5.66 -14.23
CA ASP A 75 11.64 -5.65 -13.06
C ASP A 75 10.19 -5.99 -13.41
N VAL A 76 9.79 -5.61 -14.63
CA VAL A 76 8.50 -5.98 -15.21
C VAL A 76 8.71 -6.48 -16.64
N GLY A 77 8.37 -7.73 -16.89
CA GLY A 77 8.36 -8.34 -18.21
C GLY A 77 6.99 -8.29 -18.88
N VAL A 78 6.91 -7.80 -20.12
CA VAL A 78 5.68 -7.77 -20.92
C VAL A 78 5.86 -8.57 -22.21
N GLY A 79 5.00 -9.55 -22.43
CA GLY A 79 4.97 -10.36 -23.63
C GLY A 79 3.86 -9.90 -24.58
N ILE A 80 4.19 -9.75 -25.87
CA ILE A 80 3.17 -9.55 -26.91
C ILE A 80 2.83 -10.92 -27.51
N ILE A 81 1.54 -11.19 -27.72
CA ILE A 81 1.10 -12.41 -28.39
C ILE A 81 1.46 -12.31 -29.87
N GLY A 82 2.57 -12.94 -30.24
CA GLY A 82 3.02 -13.03 -31.63
C GLY A 82 2.26 -14.09 -32.42
N LYS A 83 2.21 -13.92 -33.75
CA LYS A 83 1.69 -14.95 -34.67
C LYS A 83 2.61 -16.17 -34.77
N GLU A 84 3.90 -15.98 -34.51
CA GLU A 84 4.95 -16.99 -34.68
C GLU A 84 5.14 -17.88 -33.43
N GLY A 85 4.56 -17.51 -32.28
CA GLY A 85 4.58 -18.31 -31.07
C GLY A 85 4.26 -17.52 -29.81
N MET A 86 3.98 -18.24 -28.72
CA MET A 86 3.65 -17.67 -27.40
C MET A 86 4.83 -17.67 -26.43
N GLN A 87 6.06 -17.78 -26.93
CA GLN A 87 7.23 -17.95 -26.07
C GLN A 87 7.49 -16.71 -25.20
N ALA A 88 7.43 -15.50 -25.77
CA ALA A 88 7.58 -14.27 -24.97
C ALA A 88 6.44 -14.13 -23.96
N ALA A 89 5.18 -14.35 -24.38
CA ALA A 89 4.00 -14.33 -23.52
C ALA A 89 4.12 -15.29 -22.32
N ASN A 90 4.55 -16.53 -22.56
CA ASN A 90 4.72 -17.54 -21.51
C ASN A 90 5.85 -17.24 -20.52
N ASN A 91 6.77 -16.34 -20.87
CA ASN A 91 7.93 -15.98 -20.04
C ASN A 91 7.83 -14.56 -19.45
N ALA A 92 6.71 -13.86 -19.66
CA ALA A 92 6.46 -12.51 -19.18
C ALA A 92 5.52 -12.48 -17.97
N ASP A 93 5.59 -11.41 -17.18
CA ASP A 93 4.68 -11.18 -16.04
C ASP A 93 3.28 -10.78 -16.52
N PHE A 94 3.23 -9.97 -17.58
CA PHE A 94 1.99 -9.55 -18.25
C PHE A 94 2.02 -9.92 -19.72
N THR A 95 0.89 -10.35 -20.26
CA THR A 95 0.73 -10.62 -21.69
C THR A 95 -0.31 -9.67 -22.28
N ILE A 96 0.03 -9.03 -23.40
CA ILE A 96 -0.86 -8.14 -24.15
C ILE A 96 -0.98 -8.58 -25.60
N GLY A 97 -2.14 -8.33 -26.23
CA GLY A 97 -2.37 -8.68 -27.63
C GLY A 97 -1.62 -7.79 -28.63
N GLU A 98 -1.47 -6.50 -28.32
CA GLU A 98 -0.88 -5.49 -29.19
C GLU A 98 -0.10 -4.47 -28.36
N PHE A 99 0.90 -3.82 -28.98
CA PHE A 99 1.70 -2.78 -28.31
C PHE A 99 0.86 -1.59 -27.84
N SER A 100 -0.23 -1.27 -28.54
CA SER A 100 -1.17 -0.19 -28.18
C SER A 100 -1.78 -0.35 -26.77
N HIS A 101 -1.91 -1.59 -26.28
CA HIS A 101 -2.43 -1.88 -24.94
C HIS A 101 -1.43 -1.59 -23.81
N LEU A 102 -0.14 -1.41 -24.12
CA LEU A 102 0.89 -1.10 -23.12
C LEU A 102 0.58 0.23 -22.41
N THR A 103 0.07 1.22 -23.14
CA THR A 103 -0.35 2.51 -22.57
C THR A 103 -1.39 2.30 -21.48
N ARG A 104 -2.44 1.52 -21.74
CA ARG A 104 -3.46 1.24 -20.73
C ARG A 104 -2.90 0.45 -19.56
N LEU A 105 -2.03 -0.53 -19.80
CA LEU A 105 -1.38 -1.31 -18.74
C LEU A 105 -0.60 -0.42 -17.77
N LEU A 106 0.20 0.52 -18.28
CA LEU A 106 1.04 1.37 -17.44
C LEU A 106 0.28 2.52 -16.79
N PHE A 107 -0.40 3.34 -17.61
CA PHE A 107 -1.00 4.59 -17.16
C PHE A 107 -2.24 4.39 -16.31
N VAL A 108 -2.97 3.28 -16.52
CA VAL A 108 -4.18 2.96 -15.75
C VAL A 108 -3.87 1.94 -14.67
N HIS A 109 -3.51 0.72 -15.07
CA HIS A 109 -3.41 -0.38 -14.11
C HIS A 109 -2.17 -0.24 -13.22
N GLY A 110 -1.01 0.09 -13.80
CA GLY A 110 0.24 0.30 -13.05
C GLY A 110 0.15 1.46 -12.07
N ALA A 111 -0.32 2.64 -12.55
CA ALA A 111 -0.44 3.84 -11.73
C ALA A 111 -1.42 3.65 -10.56
N GLU A 112 -2.62 3.10 -10.82
CA GLU A 112 -3.59 2.85 -9.75
C GLU A 112 -3.13 1.75 -8.81
N SER A 113 -2.52 0.67 -9.30
CA SER A 113 -1.99 -0.41 -8.44
C SER A 113 -0.93 0.11 -7.47
N HIS A 114 0.02 0.91 -7.95
CA HIS A 114 1.03 1.54 -7.11
C HIS A 114 0.40 2.45 -6.05
N ARG A 115 -0.51 3.35 -6.47
CA ARG A 115 -1.19 4.29 -5.56
C ARG A 115 -2.02 3.59 -4.49
N ARG A 116 -2.82 2.59 -4.89
CA ARG A 116 -3.66 1.77 -4.00
C ARG A 116 -2.80 1.06 -2.97
N THR A 117 -1.74 0.39 -3.41
CA THR A 117 -0.80 -0.32 -2.54
C THR A 117 -0.17 0.63 -1.52
N CYS A 118 0.33 1.78 -1.96
CA CYS A 118 0.91 2.79 -1.07
C CYS A 118 -0.09 3.25 -0.01
N ASN A 119 -1.32 3.60 -0.41
CA ASN A 119 -2.34 4.08 0.52
C ASN A 119 -2.75 2.99 1.52
N THR A 120 -2.91 1.75 1.07
CA THR A 120 -3.20 0.60 1.92
C THR A 120 -2.12 0.39 2.97
N ILE A 121 -0.84 0.43 2.58
CA ILE A 121 0.28 0.29 3.51
C ILE A 121 0.26 1.40 4.56
N HIS A 122 0.16 2.66 4.14
CA HIS A 122 0.11 3.80 5.06
C HIS A 122 -1.06 3.70 6.05
N PHE A 123 -2.24 3.33 5.56
CA PHE A 123 -3.43 3.18 6.39
C PHE A 123 -3.28 2.02 7.39
N CYS A 124 -2.68 0.89 6.98
CA CYS A 124 -2.38 -0.23 7.86
C CYS A 124 -1.42 0.15 8.99
N TYR A 125 -0.38 0.94 8.71
CA TYR A 125 0.50 1.44 9.77
C TYR A 125 -0.22 2.42 10.69
N TYR A 126 -0.95 3.38 10.13
CA TYR A 126 -1.71 4.36 10.90
C TYR A 126 -2.70 3.70 11.87
N LYS A 127 -3.54 2.75 11.41
CA LYS A 127 -4.55 2.11 12.26
C LYS A 127 -3.94 1.33 13.43
N ASN A 128 -2.82 0.64 13.18
CA ASN A 128 -2.09 -0.10 14.22
C ASN A 128 -1.39 0.85 15.18
N MET A 129 -0.85 1.98 14.70
CA MET A 129 -0.27 3.00 15.56
C MET A 129 -1.34 3.57 16.50
N VAL A 130 -2.50 3.97 15.97
CA VAL A 130 -3.60 4.48 16.81
C VAL A 130 -3.97 3.49 17.91
N PHE A 131 -4.12 2.20 17.58
CA PHE A 131 -4.54 1.18 18.53
C PHE A 131 -3.46 0.86 19.58
N ASN A 132 -2.22 0.63 19.16
CA ASN A 132 -1.15 0.19 20.07
C ASN A 132 -0.66 1.31 21.00
N THR A 133 -0.60 2.55 20.53
CA THR A 133 -0.13 3.67 21.35
C THR A 133 -1.11 3.99 22.49
N ILE A 134 -2.40 3.67 22.35
CA ILE A 134 -3.37 3.81 23.45
C ILE A 134 -3.01 2.92 24.65
N SER A 135 -2.65 1.66 24.39
CA SER A 135 -2.19 0.75 25.45
C SER A 135 -0.94 1.28 26.15
N PHE A 136 -0.06 1.97 25.44
CA PHE A 136 1.10 2.63 26.03
C PHE A 136 0.69 3.76 26.98
N TYR A 137 -0.23 4.65 26.58
CA TYR A 137 -0.72 5.72 27.46
C TYR A 137 -1.43 5.18 28.71
N TYR A 138 -2.22 4.12 28.54
CA TYR A 138 -2.88 3.46 29.67
C TYR A 138 -1.88 2.88 30.67
N ASN A 139 -0.84 2.19 30.18
CA ASN A 139 0.20 1.66 31.05
C ASN A 139 0.98 2.76 31.77
N TYR A 140 1.23 3.89 31.11
CA TYR A 140 1.82 5.05 31.76
C TYR A 140 0.98 5.56 32.94
N MET A 141 -0.36 5.65 32.77
CA MET A 141 -1.26 6.06 33.86
C MET A 141 -1.33 5.05 35.01
N ASN A 142 -1.07 3.77 34.73
CA ASN A 142 -1.03 2.70 35.72
C ASN A 142 0.38 2.37 36.22
N LEU A 143 1.32 3.33 36.14
CA LEU A 143 2.70 3.17 36.62
C LEU A 143 3.42 1.92 36.04
N PHE A 144 3.13 1.60 34.78
CA PHE A 144 3.70 0.48 34.04
C PHE A 144 3.48 -0.92 34.66
N THR A 145 2.39 -1.08 35.40
CA THR A 145 1.94 -2.39 35.94
C THR A 145 1.57 -3.44 34.87
N SER A 146 1.64 -3.09 33.57
CA SER A 146 1.41 -3.99 32.43
C SER A 146 0.00 -4.58 32.36
N THR A 147 -0.98 -3.86 32.93
CA THR A 147 -2.39 -4.25 32.87
C THR A 147 -2.96 -4.08 31.46
N VAL A 148 -3.69 -5.07 30.97
CA VAL A 148 -4.34 -5.01 29.66
C VAL A 148 -5.63 -4.22 29.75
N LEU A 149 -5.79 -3.17 28.92
CA LEU A 149 -6.99 -2.34 28.88
C LEU A 149 -8.16 -3.00 28.12
N PHE A 150 -7.84 -3.61 26.98
CA PHE A 150 -8.85 -4.16 26.08
C PHE A 150 -9.04 -5.66 26.31
N SER A 151 -10.27 -6.15 26.17
CA SER A 151 -10.53 -7.60 26.25
C SER A 151 -9.70 -8.36 25.21
N LYS A 152 -9.07 -9.47 25.62
CA LYS A 152 -8.27 -10.35 24.74
C LYS A 152 -9.01 -10.74 23.47
N PHE A 153 -10.31 -11.00 23.58
CA PHE A 153 -11.17 -11.33 22.45
C PHE A 153 -11.25 -10.19 21.43
N HIS A 154 -11.51 -8.96 21.89
CA HIS A 154 -11.60 -7.80 21.00
C HIS A 154 -10.25 -7.42 20.38
N MET A 155 -9.14 -7.60 21.12
CA MET A 155 -7.80 -7.41 20.57
C MET A 155 -7.51 -8.37 19.42
N ALA A 156 -7.87 -9.66 19.56
CA ALA A 156 -7.69 -10.65 18.49
C ALA A 156 -8.52 -10.33 17.24
N LEU A 157 -9.73 -9.78 17.42
CA LEU A 157 -10.61 -9.41 16.32
C LEU A 157 -10.28 -8.06 15.68
N PHE A 158 -9.49 -7.20 16.33
CA PHE A 158 -9.20 -5.85 15.85
C PHE A 158 -8.62 -5.85 14.44
N ASN A 159 -7.52 -6.57 14.22
CA ASN A 159 -6.86 -6.63 12.92
C ASN A 159 -7.53 -7.60 11.94
N THR A 160 -8.23 -8.62 12.45
CA THR A 160 -8.80 -9.70 11.63
C THR A 160 -10.18 -9.33 11.06
N PHE A 161 -11.04 -8.71 11.87
CA PHE A 161 -12.44 -8.44 11.53
C PHE A 161 -12.80 -6.96 11.60
N TYR A 162 -12.47 -6.26 12.69
CA TYR A 162 -13.00 -4.91 12.89
C TYR A 162 -12.35 -3.84 12.01
N SER A 163 -11.10 -4.03 11.60
CA SER A 163 -10.33 -3.03 10.85
C SER A 163 -9.59 -3.57 9.63
N SER A 164 -9.87 -4.81 9.20
CA SER A 164 -9.24 -5.44 8.04
C SER A 164 -9.81 -4.95 6.71
N LEU A 165 -11.13 -4.74 6.64
CA LEU A 165 -11.84 -4.40 5.41
C LEU A 165 -11.52 -3.00 4.83
N PRO A 166 -11.33 -1.93 5.62
CA PRO A 166 -10.98 -0.63 5.05
C PRO A 166 -9.67 -0.63 4.23
N PRO A 167 -8.55 -1.25 4.69
CA PRO A 167 -7.37 -1.48 3.84
C PRO A 167 -7.67 -2.18 2.50
N PHE A 168 -8.53 -3.20 2.49
CA PHE A 168 -8.94 -3.85 1.25
C PHE A 168 -9.73 -2.91 0.33
N CYS A 169 -10.57 -2.05 0.90
CA CYS A 169 -11.30 -1.05 0.11
C CYS A 169 -10.36 -0.07 -0.59
N PHE A 170 -9.33 0.41 0.11
CA PHE A 170 -8.26 1.20 -0.49
C PHE A 170 -7.49 0.43 -1.57
N GLY A 171 -7.17 -0.83 -1.31
CA GLY A 171 -6.33 -1.66 -2.19
C GLY A 171 -7.01 -2.06 -3.49
N ILE A 172 -8.34 -2.23 -3.48
CA ILE A 172 -9.08 -2.84 -4.60
C ILE A 172 -9.95 -1.82 -5.33
N PHE A 173 -10.71 -1.01 -4.58
CA PHE A 173 -11.81 -0.22 -5.15
C PHE A 173 -11.47 1.25 -5.38
N ASP A 174 -10.49 1.80 -4.66
CA ASP A 174 -10.18 3.22 -4.72
C ASP A 174 -9.63 3.64 -6.10
N GLN A 175 -10.04 4.79 -6.60
CA GLN A 175 -9.63 5.33 -7.90
C GLN A 175 -9.33 6.82 -7.77
N SER A 176 -8.25 7.29 -8.39
CA SER A 176 -7.89 8.71 -8.31
C SER A 176 -8.67 9.59 -9.29
N CYS A 177 -8.94 9.08 -10.49
CA CYS A 177 -9.60 9.77 -11.59
C CYS A 177 -10.18 8.76 -12.60
N SER A 178 -10.91 9.24 -13.61
CA SER A 178 -11.49 8.39 -14.64
C SER A 178 -10.41 7.73 -15.51
N LEU A 179 -10.72 6.54 -16.04
CA LEU A 179 -9.82 5.78 -16.92
C LEU A 179 -9.38 6.59 -18.14
N GLU A 180 -10.31 7.37 -18.72
CA GLU A 180 -10.05 8.23 -19.88
C GLU A 180 -9.06 9.35 -19.54
N ALA A 181 -9.19 9.97 -18.37
CA ALA A 181 -8.26 11.01 -17.93
C ALA A 181 -6.84 10.45 -17.73
N GLN A 182 -6.72 9.23 -17.20
CA GLN A 182 -5.43 8.57 -17.00
C GLN A 182 -4.70 8.27 -18.31
N CYS A 183 -5.42 7.84 -19.34
CA CYS A 183 -4.84 7.60 -20.66
C CYS A 183 -4.49 8.89 -21.40
N ASN A 184 -5.34 9.92 -21.29
CA ASN A 184 -5.21 11.15 -22.09
C ASN A 184 -4.25 12.18 -21.47
N VAL A 185 -3.90 12.05 -20.18
CA VAL A 185 -3.03 12.99 -19.46
C VAL A 185 -1.81 12.26 -18.87
N PRO A 186 -0.75 12.00 -19.69
CA PRO A 186 0.44 11.25 -19.25
C PRO A 186 1.17 11.87 -18.05
N TYR A 187 1.04 13.18 -17.84
CA TYR A 187 1.62 13.90 -16.70
C TYR A 187 1.19 13.31 -15.34
N LEU A 188 -0.01 12.72 -15.24
CA LEU A 188 -0.48 12.08 -14.01
C LEU A 188 0.41 10.91 -13.56
N TYR A 189 1.10 10.26 -14.50
CA TYR A 189 2.00 9.14 -14.24
C TYR A 189 3.33 9.56 -13.58
N GLU A 190 3.70 10.84 -13.67
CA GLU A 190 4.98 11.31 -13.14
C GLU A 190 5.13 11.04 -11.63
N SER A 191 4.02 11.17 -10.89
CA SER A 191 3.98 10.91 -9.45
C SER A 191 4.28 9.45 -9.09
N THR A 192 3.82 8.52 -9.94
CA THR A 192 4.10 7.08 -9.86
C THR A 192 5.55 6.80 -10.25
N ARG A 193 6.04 7.38 -11.36
CA ARG A 193 7.41 7.19 -11.83
C ARG A 193 8.45 7.63 -10.80
N LYS A 194 8.20 8.74 -10.10
CA LYS A 194 9.09 9.26 -9.04
C LYS A 194 8.96 8.52 -7.70
N SER A 195 8.15 7.46 -7.62
CA SER A 195 7.80 6.75 -6.38
C SER A 195 7.37 7.69 -5.24
N SER A 196 6.80 8.85 -5.59
CA SER A 196 6.59 9.95 -4.64
C SER A 196 5.53 9.64 -3.58
N LEU A 197 4.70 8.63 -3.85
CA LEU A 197 3.65 8.13 -2.97
C LEU A 197 4.21 7.21 -1.88
N PHE A 198 5.30 6.48 -2.14
CA PHE A 198 5.97 5.61 -1.17
C PHE A 198 7.26 6.26 -0.67
N SER A 199 7.13 7.39 0.03
CA SER A 199 8.26 8.11 0.61
C SER A 199 8.27 7.97 2.13
N PHE A 200 9.46 7.83 2.70
CA PHE A 200 9.67 7.84 4.15
C PHE A 200 9.04 9.07 4.82
N ARG A 201 9.08 10.24 4.15
CA ARG A 201 8.42 11.46 4.63
C ARG A 201 6.91 11.28 4.80
N ARG A 202 6.24 10.70 3.80
CA ARG A 202 4.79 10.44 3.87
C ARG A 202 4.48 9.43 4.96
N PHE A 203 5.25 8.35 5.04
CA PHE A 203 5.14 7.37 6.12
C PHE A 203 5.20 8.02 7.50
N PHE A 204 6.18 8.88 7.73
CA PHE A 204 6.34 9.57 9.01
C PHE A 204 5.18 10.51 9.35
N ILE A 205 4.59 11.17 8.34
CA ILE A 205 3.38 11.98 8.53
C ILE A 205 2.19 11.12 8.99
N TRP A 206 1.96 9.96 8.36
CA TRP A 206 0.91 9.02 8.76
C TRP A 206 1.17 8.45 10.17
N PHE A 207 2.43 8.16 10.49
CA PHE A 207 2.86 7.69 11.80
C PHE A 207 2.57 8.71 12.90
N LEU A 208 3.01 9.97 12.73
CA LEU A 208 2.73 11.05 13.69
C LEU A 208 1.23 11.33 13.82
N ASN A 209 0.48 11.25 12.73
CA ASN A 209 -0.98 11.40 12.78
C ASN A 209 -1.62 10.30 13.66
N GLY A 210 -1.11 9.06 13.59
CA GLY A 210 -1.57 7.97 14.46
C GLY A 210 -1.29 8.21 15.94
N ILE A 211 -0.11 8.73 16.28
CA ILE A 211 0.24 9.12 17.66
C ILE A 211 -0.65 10.26 18.17
N LEU A 212 -0.89 11.27 17.33
CA LEU A 212 -1.73 12.42 17.69
C LEU A 212 -3.19 12.00 17.89
N HIS A 213 -3.76 11.22 16.98
CA HIS A 213 -5.14 10.74 17.11
C HIS A 213 -5.32 9.81 18.32
N SER A 214 -4.37 8.89 18.58
CA SER A 214 -4.42 8.05 19.79
C SER A 214 -4.33 8.85 21.08
N CYS A 215 -3.48 9.89 21.10
CA CYS A 215 -3.35 10.79 22.23
C CYS A 215 -4.69 11.49 22.51
N ILE A 216 -5.26 12.16 21.51
CA ILE A 216 -6.56 12.84 21.65
C ILE A 216 -7.64 11.85 22.10
N LEU A 217 -7.72 10.67 21.49
CA LEU A 217 -8.70 9.65 21.85
C LEU A 217 -8.56 9.20 23.31
N PHE A 218 -7.36 8.83 23.74
CA PHE A 218 -7.14 8.34 25.10
C PHE A 218 -7.44 9.42 26.14
N PHE A 219 -6.85 10.62 26.00
CA PHE A 219 -7.00 11.68 26.99
C PHE A 219 -8.41 12.28 27.02
N SER A 220 -9.09 12.37 25.87
CA SER A 220 -10.49 12.83 25.85
C SER A 220 -11.44 11.84 26.52
N CYS A 221 -11.31 10.53 26.23
CA CYS A 221 -12.09 9.51 26.90
C CYS A 221 -11.76 9.43 28.40
N TYR A 222 -10.49 9.54 28.77
CA TYR A 222 -10.06 9.56 30.17
C TYR A 222 -10.63 10.76 30.93
N ALA A 223 -10.56 11.96 30.34
CA ALA A 223 -11.15 13.17 30.92
C ALA A 223 -12.67 13.04 31.09
N LEU A 224 -13.37 12.48 30.10
CA LEU A 224 -14.81 12.25 30.16
C LEU A 224 -15.19 11.28 31.29
N CYS A 225 -14.37 10.25 31.51
CA CYS A 225 -14.62 9.22 32.53
C CYS A 225 -14.05 9.59 33.92
N SER A 226 -13.31 10.70 34.05
CA SER A 226 -12.60 11.09 35.27
C SER A 226 -13.50 11.30 36.49
N LYS A 227 -14.77 11.68 36.27
CA LYS A 227 -15.77 11.85 37.34
C LYS A 227 -16.27 10.53 37.93
N GLY A 228 -15.88 9.39 37.35
CA GLY A 228 -16.13 8.06 37.88
C GLY A 228 -17.57 7.54 37.75
N VAL A 229 -18.55 8.37 37.38
CA VAL A 229 -19.96 8.01 37.22
C VAL A 229 -20.48 8.54 35.89
N ILE A 230 -20.92 7.66 35.00
CA ILE A 230 -21.58 8.00 33.72
C ILE A 230 -23.06 7.58 33.73
N SER A 231 -23.41 6.52 34.46
CA SER A 231 -24.79 6.02 34.54
C SER A 231 -25.66 6.95 35.37
N LEU A 232 -26.90 7.18 34.92
CA LEU A 232 -27.94 7.91 35.66
C LEU A 232 -28.23 7.26 37.03
N ASP A 233 -28.02 5.95 37.13
CA ASP A 233 -28.23 5.15 38.34
C ASP A 233 -27.10 5.31 39.39
N GLY A 234 -26.09 6.15 39.13
CA GLY A 234 -24.99 6.40 40.07
C GLY A 234 -23.92 5.31 40.12
N THR A 235 -23.95 4.32 39.23
CA THR A 235 -22.99 3.21 39.23
C THR A 235 -21.61 3.67 38.74
N PRO A 236 -20.51 3.28 39.43
CA PRO A 236 -19.17 3.65 39.04
C PRO A 236 -18.74 2.94 37.75
N ILE A 237 -17.92 3.62 36.95
CA ILE A 237 -17.38 3.09 35.70
C ILE A 237 -16.36 2.00 36.01
N SER A 238 -16.55 0.81 35.43
CA SER A 238 -15.53 -0.24 35.48
C SER A 238 -14.45 -0.02 34.42
N THR A 239 -13.23 -0.49 34.69
CA THR A 239 -12.12 -0.46 33.71
C THR A 239 -12.47 -1.14 32.39
N ALA A 240 -13.25 -2.23 32.45
CA ALA A 240 -13.73 -2.93 31.26
C ALA A 240 -14.71 -2.08 30.43
N LEU A 241 -15.62 -1.34 31.09
CA LEU A 241 -16.51 -0.41 30.40
C LEU A 241 -15.72 0.74 29.75
N PHE A 242 -14.74 1.30 30.46
CA PHE A 242 -13.83 2.31 29.91
C PHE A 242 -13.08 1.78 28.67
N GLY A 243 -12.53 0.57 28.75
CA GLY A 243 -11.87 -0.10 27.62
C GLY A 243 -12.79 -0.27 26.41
N ASN A 244 -14.06 -0.67 26.63
CA ASN A 244 -15.05 -0.83 25.55
C ASN A 244 -15.46 0.51 24.92
N ILE A 245 -15.65 1.57 25.72
CA ILE A 245 -15.92 2.93 25.24
C ILE A 245 -14.77 3.40 24.35
N LEU A 246 -13.53 3.26 24.84
CA LEU A 246 -12.36 3.69 24.10
C LEU A 246 -12.18 2.89 22.81
N PHE A 247 -12.39 1.57 22.85
CA PHE A 247 -12.32 0.71 21.67
C PHE A 247 -13.33 1.12 20.59
N LEU A 248 -14.57 1.45 20.98
CA LEU A 248 -15.58 1.97 20.05
C LEU A 248 -15.10 3.26 19.37
N HIS A 249 -14.57 4.22 20.14
CA HIS A 249 -14.09 5.49 19.60
C HIS A 249 -12.90 5.29 18.67
N VAL A 250 -12.00 4.36 18.97
CA VAL A 250 -10.90 3.96 18.08
C VAL A 250 -11.43 3.45 16.75
N LEU A 251 -12.40 2.54 16.77
CA LEU A 251 -13.00 2.04 15.53
C LEU A 251 -13.66 3.14 14.72
N ILE A 252 -14.42 4.04 15.37
CA ILE A 252 -15.07 5.17 14.70
C ILE A 252 -14.04 6.12 14.07
N VAL A 253 -12.96 6.46 14.77
CA VAL A 253 -11.94 7.37 14.22
C VAL A 253 -11.16 6.72 13.09
N ILE A 254 -10.83 5.43 13.19
CA ILE A 254 -10.15 4.70 12.12
C ILE A 254 -11.06 4.61 10.88
N THR A 255 -12.34 4.28 11.04
CA THR A 255 -13.27 4.21 9.90
C THR A 255 -13.55 5.58 9.33
N ALA A 256 -13.74 6.62 10.14
CA ALA A 256 -13.88 8.00 9.67
C ALA A 256 -12.64 8.46 8.89
N LYS A 257 -11.43 8.12 9.35
CA LYS A 257 -10.20 8.39 8.61
C LYS A 257 -10.15 7.63 7.29
N ALA A 258 -10.66 6.40 7.23
CA ALA A 258 -10.78 5.66 5.99
C ALA A 258 -11.74 6.36 5.01
N CYS A 259 -12.90 6.81 5.50
CA CYS A 259 -13.87 7.57 4.71
C CYS A 259 -13.22 8.82 4.08
N LEU A 260 -12.50 9.60 4.89
CA LEU A 260 -11.84 10.82 4.42
C LEU A 260 -10.66 10.54 3.48
N GLY A 261 -10.02 9.37 3.59
CA GLY A 261 -8.90 9.00 2.74
C GLY A 261 -9.33 8.49 1.36
N MET A 262 -10.52 7.88 1.26
CA MET A 262 -11.01 7.32 0.01
C MET A 262 -11.47 8.39 -0.96
N ARG A 263 -11.06 8.27 -2.23
CA ARG A 263 -11.43 9.22 -3.28
C ARG A 263 -12.65 8.76 -4.08
N TYR A 264 -12.77 7.46 -4.29
CA TYR A 264 -13.87 6.87 -5.03
C TYR A 264 -14.70 5.94 -4.14
N TRP A 265 -16.02 6.10 -4.17
CA TRP A 265 -16.94 5.35 -3.33
C TRP A 265 -17.80 4.41 -4.15
N CYS A 266 -17.77 3.12 -3.80
CA CYS A 266 -18.66 2.10 -4.34
C CYS A 266 -19.49 1.45 -3.21
N TRP A 267 -20.56 0.76 -3.56
CA TRP A 267 -21.42 0.07 -2.58
C TRP A 267 -20.61 -0.89 -1.67
N LEU A 268 -19.59 -1.57 -2.23
CA LEU A 268 -18.69 -2.44 -1.47
C LEU A 268 -17.82 -1.68 -0.46
N SER A 269 -17.35 -0.47 -0.79
CA SER A 269 -16.56 0.32 0.17
C SER A 269 -17.41 0.84 1.32
N TYR A 270 -18.68 1.20 1.07
CA TYR A 270 -19.62 1.56 2.14
C TYR A 270 -19.83 0.40 3.12
N ILE A 271 -20.03 -0.81 2.60
CA ILE A 271 -20.17 -2.01 3.43
C ILE A 271 -18.85 -2.29 4.16
N GLY A 272 -17.72 -2.35 3.45
CA GLY A 272 -16.42 -2.70 4.03
C GLY A 272 -15.99 -1.77 5.17
N ILE A 273 -16.27 -0.46 5.07
CA ILE A 273 -15.91 0.49 6.12
C ILE A 273 -16.86 0.41 7.32
N SER A 274 -18.15 0.13 7.10
CA SER A 274 -19.16 0.15 8.17
C SER A 274 -19.23 -1.15 9.00
N VAL A 275 -18.83 -2.29 8.42
CA VAL A 275 -18.91 -3.61 9.08
C VAL A 275 -18.17 -3.64 10.43
N GLY A 276 -17.00 -3.00 10.53
CA GLY A 276 -16.18 -3.01 11.75
C GLY A 276 -16.89 -2.51 13.01
N PRO A 277 -17.29 -1.22 13.06
CA PRO A 277 -18.00 -0.67 14.22
C PRO A 277 -19.36 -1.33 14.46
N ILE A 278 -20.09 -1.72 13.39
CA ILE A 278 -21.39 -2.40 13.52
C ILE A 278 -21.23 -3.77 14.20
N THR A 279 -20.25 -4.57 13.74
CA THR A 279 -19.99 -5.90 14.32
C THR A 279 -19.51 -5.80 15.76
N PHE A 280 -18.71 -4.78 16.10
CA PHE A 280 -18.31 -4.53 17.48
C PHE A 280 -19.52 -4.23 18.38
N LEU A 281 -20.41 -3.32 17.98
CA LEU A 281 -21.63 -3.00 18.73
C LEU A 281 -22.57 -4.22 18.86
N PHE A 282 -22.74 -4.98 17.79
CA PHE A 282 -23.52 -6.22 17.80
C PHE A 282 -22.94 -7.24 18.79
N LEU A 283 -21.62 -7.44 18.79
CA LEU A 283 -20.96 -8.35 19.72
C LEU A 283 -21.07 -7.87 21.17
N LEU A 284 -20.94 -6.56 21.43
CA LEU A 284 -21.15 -6.02 22.77
C LEU A 284 -22.57 -6.29 23.29
N THR A 285 -23.60 -6.08 22.47
CA THR A 285 -25.00 -6.29 22.88
C THR A 285 -25.38 -7.76 23.08
N ILE A 286 -24.78 -8.67 22.32
CA ILE A 286 -24.98 -10.12 22.49
C ILE A 286 -24.17 -10.64 23.68
N ALA A 287 -22.91 -10.24 23.80
CA ALA A 287 -22.05 -10.64 24.89
C ALA A 287 -22.63 -10.19 26.24
N SER A 288 -23.21 -8.99 26.32
CA SER A 288 -23.87 -8.50 27.54
C SER A 288 -25.13 -9.29 27.93
N ARG A 289 -25.73 -10.06 27.01
CA ARG A 289 -27.01 -10.77 27.23
C ARG A 289 -26.90 -12.29 27.32
N ARG A 290 -25.89 -12.92 26.69
CA ARG A 290 -25.91 -14.37 26.44
C ARG A 290 -24.62 -15.14 26.74
N LEU A 291 -23.48 -14.50 27.00
CA LEU A 291 -22.20 -15.21 27.15
C LEU A 291 -21.65 -15.14 28.59
N PRO A 292 -21.05 -16.22 29.10
CA PRO A 292 -20.50 -16.26 30.45
C PRO A 292 -19.37 -15.23 30.61
N THR A 293 -19.42 -14.48 31.71
CA THR A 293 -18.54 -13.33 32.01
C THR A 293 -17.05 -13.66 32.03
N LYS A 294 -16.68 -14.93 32.29
CA LYS A 294 -15.29 -15.39 32.35
C LYS A 294 -14.49 -15.21 31.04
N ILE A 295 -15.14 -15.23 29.88
CA ILE A 295 -14.44 -15.12 28.58
C ILE A 295 -14.07 -13.66 28.26
N TRP A 296 -14.74 -12.69 28.91
CA TRP A 296 -14.70 -11.28 28.52
C TRP A 296 -13.97 -10.39 29.52
N TYR A 297 -14.06 -10.73 30.81
CA TYR A 297 -13.61 -9.91 31.94
C TYR A 297 -12.36 -10.45 32.65
N GLU A 298 -11.86 -11.65 32.29
CA GLU A 298 -10.58 -12.13 32.83
C GLU A 298 -9.41 -11.54 32.03
N PRO A 299 -8.50 -10.79 32.70
CA PRO A 299 -7.34 -10.18 32.07
C PRO A 299 -6.33 -11.18 31.53
#